data_AF-A0A5N4DBH2-F1
#
_entry.id   AF-A0A5N4DBH2-F1
#
_cell.length_a   1.000
_cell.length_b   1.000
_cell.length_c   1.000
_cell.angle_alpha   90.00
_cell.angle_beta   90.00
_cell.angle_gamma   90.00
#
_symmetry.space_group_name_H-M   'P 1'
#
loop_
_entity.id
_entity.type
_entity.pdbx_description
1 polymer ?
#
loop_
_entity_poly.entity_id
_entity_poly.type
_entity_poly.pdbx_seq_one_letter_code
_entity_poly.pdbx_strand_id
1 'polypeptide(L)'
;MRGELCSTELLLWVTASHGIWTQHDESCLSGGKTEQPDDSKSGSTEDSQPDISACGGGGHCRAISDGKVLLDEPPVGTEPCDEHQGDSKSDSWTFTLAVLLSSCFVYNSMSTINHQALEQLHSDDGEDSADFVSFFPDFVWIVRDFMLELEFDGHPITEDEYLENALRLIPGKDPQIQNSNMPREMIRSFFPKRKCFVFDRPVTSRKLLVHMEDVPDNQLDESFQMQCKDFCSYIFTHAKSKTVGEGITVNGAGLGTLAVAYVDTINSGAVPCLENAVMTLAERENSEAVKKAVAHYRKQMAQRMTLPTDTLQGLLDVHVACEREAIAVFMEHSFKDDKREFQKKLVVTIQIKKEEFLLQNEEASVKYCQAELQKLSEPLMESFMEGTFFAPGGHKFYLEARDKLEQNYMQLPRKGVKANEVLQSFLQSQAEMEEAILQADKAFADAEKAVAAERAQKEAAQREQELLKEKLKEQEQKLEVQERSLKENLAQLEEKMDREREDLLRQQEWVLEHKLKMQEELLTEGFEKKFEALTSEINKLKEDIERTRNNYPSMIAQAIDSVRTIYIELQPGSHSVFRLWLKLLRETFRRFENSS
;
A
#
# COMPACT_ATOMS: atom_id res chain seq x y z
N MET A 1 -18.37 33.55 -6.56
CA MET A 1 -17.44 33.88 -5.45
C MET A 1 -17.92 33.30 -4.11
N ARG A 2 -19.03 33.72 -3.47
CA ARG A 2 -19.59 32.93 -2.34
C ARG A 2 -20.07 31.51 -2.71
N GLY A 3 -20.47 31.27 -3.96
CA GLY A 3 -20.92 29.94 -4.42
C GLY A 3 -19.81 28.89 -4.65
N GLU A 4 -18.55 29.29 -4.75
CA GLU A 4 -17.40 28.36 -4.85
C GLU A 4 -16.64 28.24 -3.50
N LEU A 5 -17.03 29.04 -2.50
CA LEU A 5 -16.47 29.08 -1.16
C LEU A 5 -17.45 28.58 -0.08
N CYS A 6 -18.73 28.31 -0.40
CA CYS A 6 -19.75 27.84 0.55
C CYS A 6 -19.93 26.31 0.63
N SER A 7 -19.01 25.49 0.10
CA SER A 7 -19.10 24.01 0.23
C SER A 7 -17.96 23.37 1.02
N THR A 8 -16.98 24.14 1.49
CA THR A 8 -15.86 23.60 2.26
C THR A 8 -15.46 24.63 3.30
N GLU A 9 -15.98 24.45 4.52
CA GLU A 9 -15.61 25.23 5.68
C GLU A 9 -14.11 25.06 5.98
N LEU A 10 -13.31 26.01 5.52
CA LEU A 10 -11.92 26.20 5.94
C LEU A 10 -11.93 27.02 7.24
N LEU A 11 -11.71 26.36 8.36
CA LEU A 11 -11.22 26.98 9.59
C LEU A 11 -9.78 26.52 9.76
N LEU A 12 -8.84 27.40 9.45
CA LEU A 12 -7.41 27.25 9.68
C LEU A 12 -7.08 28.22 10.82
N TRP A 13 -7.11 27.73 12.04
CA TRP A 13 -6.49 28.37 13.20
C TRP A 13 -5.29 27.49 13.57
N VAL A 14 -4.15 28.09 13.91
CA VAL A 14 -3.10 27.53 14.78
C VAL A 14 -2.47 28.76 15.42
N THR A 15 -2.65 28.93 16.73
CA THR A 15 -2.21 30.12 17.48
C THR A 15 -1.00 29.81 18.36
N ALA A 16 0.04 30.65 18.32
CA ALA A 16 1.01 30.77 19.42
C ALA A 16 1.20 32.24 19.88
N SER A 17 0.85 32.44 21.15
CA SER A 17 1.14 33.52 22.11
C SER A 17 0.38 34.89 22.11
N HIS A 18 -0.39 35.02 23.20
CA HIS A 18 -0.86 36.16 24.02
C HIS A 18 -1.84 37.24 23.50
N GLY A 19 -3.08 37.18 24.02
CA GLY A 19 -3.73 38.37 24.62
C GLY A 19 -5.26 38.57 24.48
N ILE A 20 -6.01 38.06 25.47
CA ILE A 20 -7.35 38.48 26.00
C ILE A 20 -8.60 38.07 25.18
N TRP A 21 -9.46 37.16 25.69
CA TRP A 21 -10.65 37.42 26.54
C TRP A 21 -11.37 36.11 26.89
N THR A 22 -11.32 35.71 28.16
CA THR A 22 -12.42 34.99 28.82
C THR A 22 -13.41 36.02 29.37
N GLN A 23 -14.71 35.83 29.17
CA GLN A 23 -15.70 36.02 30.25
C GLN A 23 -17.12 35.55 29.85
N HIS A 24 -17.60 34.58 30.64
CA HIS A 24 -18.94 34.43 31.23
C HIS A 24 -20.19 34.73 30.38
N ASP A 25 -21.09 33.75 30.38
CA ASP A 25 -22.43 33.97 30.94
C ASP A 25 -22.90 32.75 31.75
N GLU A 26 -22.91 32.90 33.08
CA GLU A 26 -23.85 32.19 33.94
C GLU A 26 -25.16 33.00 33.95
N SER A 27 -26.27 32.39 33.54
CA SER A 27 -27.59 32.80 34.05
C SER A 27 -28.52 31.58 34.21
N CYS A 28 -28.41 30.99 35.39
CA CYS A 28 -29.50 30.57 36.28
C CYS A 28 -30.96 30.43 35.76
N LEU A 29 -31.49 29.22 35.99
CA LEU A 29 -32.74 28.90 36.70
C LEU A 29 -34.09 28.95 35.96
N SER A 30 -34.60 27.77 35.59
CA SER A 30 -35.82 27.13 36.14
C SER A 30 -35.94 25.73 35.50
N GLY A 31 -36.15 24.59 36.15
CA GLY A 31 -36.88 24.28 37.37
C GLY A 31 -38.13 23.48 37.00
N GLY A 32 -38.12 22.14 37.07
CA GLY A 32 -39.35 21.35 36.90
C GLY A 32 -39.16 19.86 36.58
N LYS A 33 -39.46 19.02 37.57
CA LYS A 33 -39.38 17.55 37.58
C LYS A 33 -40.41 16.81 36.69
N THR A 34 -40.05 15.56 36.36
CA THR A 34 -40.86 14.31 36.30
C THR A 34 -41.98 14.16 35.26
N GLU A 35 -41.86 13.18 34.35
CA GLU A 35 -42.55 11.86 34.36
C GLU A 35 -42.37 11.09 33.03
N GLN A 36 -42.18 9.77 33.13
CA GLN A 36 -42.44 8.73 32.13
C GLN A 36 -43.56 7.84 32.71
N PRO A 37 -44.23 6.90 31.98
CA PRO A 37 -44.10 6.50 30.57
C PRO A 37 -45.46 6.37 29.82
N ASP A 38 -45.45 6.12 28.51
CA ASP A 38 -46.13 4.94 27.92
C ASP A 38 -46.02 4.87 26.37
N ASP A 39 -45.99 3.62 25.92
CA ASP A 39 -45.80 3.10 24.57
C ASP A 39 -46.85 3.54 23.52
N SER A 40 -46.41 3.72 22.26
CA SER A 40 -46.93 2.93 21.12
C SER A 40 -46.30 3.32 19.76
N LYS A 41 -46.37 2.33 18.85
CA LYS A 41 -45.56 2.07 17.65
C LYS A 41 -45.81 2.95 16.42
N SER A 42 -44.86 2.80 15.49
CA SER A 42 -44.89 2.96 14.01
C SER A 42 -44.57 4.37 13.50
N GLY A 43 -43.67 4.61 12.55
CA GLY A 43 -42.84 3.75 11.70
C GLY A 43 -42.57 4.53 10.42
N SER A 44 -41.34 4.99 10.20
CA SER A 44 -40.87 5.44 8.89
C SER A 44 -39.34 5.60 8.90
N THR A 45 -38.74 5.00 7.89
CA THR A 45 -37.36 5.11 7.42
C THR A 45 -36.90 6.55 7.25
N GLU A 46 -35.73 6.90 7.81
CA GLU A 46 -34.87 7.98 7.30
C GLU A 46 -33.43 7.81 7.78
N ASP A 47 -32.51 8.25 6.92
CA ASP A 47 -31.07 8.00 6.93
C ASP A 47 -30.35 8.34 8.23
N SER A 48 -29.50 7.41 8.68
CA SER A 48 -28.67 7.57 9.87
C SER A 48 -27.31 8.15 9.48
N GLN A 49 -27.16 9.47 9.57
CA GLN A 49 -25.85 10.11 9.79
C GLN A 49 -25.38 9.78 11.22
N PRO A 50 -24.10 9.45 11.45
CA PRO A 50 -23.59 9.35 12.80
C PRO A 50 -23.31 10.74 13.36
N ASP A 51 -24.11 11.13 14.35
CA ASP A 51 -23.81 12.20 15.32
C ASP A 51 -22.48 11.91 16.01
N ILE A 52 -21.52 12.83 15.86
CA ILE A 52 -20.33 12.89 16.72
C ILE A 52 -20.53 14.07 17.67
N SER A 53 -21.33 13.84 18.71
CA SER A 53 -21.37 14.68 19.89
C SER A 53 -20.72 13.94 21.05
N ALA A 54 -19.40 14.10 21.20
CA ALA A 54 -18.66 13.97 22.45
C ALA A 54 -17.15 13.96 22.15
N CYS A 55 -16.47 15.05 22.51
CA CYS A 55 -15.17 15.04 23.21
C CYS A 55 -14.76 16.50 23.42
N GLY A 56 -14.72 16.92 24.68
CA GLY A 56 -14.13 18.20 25.07
C GLY A 56 -12.60 18.14 24.93
N GLY A 57 -11.99 19.31 24.70
CA GLY A 57 -10.56 19.56 24.83
C GLY A 57 -9.65 18.62 24.03
N GLY A 58 -9.56 18.82 22.72
CA GLY A 58 -8.59 18.12 21.86
C GLY A 58 -8.52 18.76 20.47
N GLY A 59 -7.33 18.80 19.87
CA GLY A 59 -7.08 19.37 18.53
C GLY A 59 -8.00 18.81 17.45
N HIS A 60 -8.30 19.62 16.43
CA HIS A 60 -9.25 19.29 15.37
C HIS A 60 -8.51 18.86 14.09
N CYS A 61 -8.90 17.71 13.53
CA CYS A 61 -8.46 17.27 12.20
C CYS A 61 -9.62 17.42 11.20
N ARG A 62 -9.43 18.19 10.12
CA ARG A 62 -10.46 18.37 9.07
C ARG A 62 -9.90 17.98 7.69
N ALA A 63 -10.64 17.13 6.98
CA ALA A 63 -10.34 16.81 5.59
C ALA A 63 -10.90 17.91 4.68
N ILE A 64 -10.04 18.48 3.84
CA ILE A 64 -10.44 19.34 2.72
C ILE A 64 -10.48 18.44 1.47
N SER A 65 -11.43 18.69 0.57
CA SER A 65 -11.51 18.00 -0.73
C SER A 65 -10.12 17.87 -1.39
N ASP A 66 -9.88 16.73 -2.05
CA ASP A 66 -8.61 16.29 -2.66
C ASP A 66 -7.55 15.70 -1.71
N GLY A 67 -7.95 15.20 -0.53
CA GLY A 67 -7.05 14.43 0.35
C GLY A 67 -6.08 15.28 1.17
N LYS A 68 -6.31 16.60 1.23
CA LYS A 68 -5.57 17.52 2.10
C LYS A 68 -6.09 17.41 3.53
N VAL A 69 -5.17 17.26 4.49
CA VAL A 69 -5.48 17.16 5.93
C VAL A 69 -4.94 18.40 6.61
N LEU A 70 -5.81 19.09 7.35
CA LEU A 70 -5.40 20.14 8.28
C LEU A 70 -5.32 19.56 9.68
N LEU A 71 -4.18 19.79 10.32
CA LEU A 71 -3.93 19.50 11.73
C LEU A 71 -3.93 20.85 12.46
N ASP A 72 -4.89 21.05 13.36
CA ASP A 72 -4.94 22.22 14.25
C ASP A 72 -4.49 21.81 15.65
N GLU A 73 -3.53 22.56 16.19
CA GLU A 73 -2.98 22.36 17.52
C GLU A 73 -3.50 23.44 18.47
N PRO A 74 -3.95 23.08 19.69
CA PRO A 74 -4.32 24.06 20.69
C PRO A 74 -3.11 24.94 21.07
N PRO A 75 -3.34 26.20 21.51
CA PRO A 75 -2.26 27.14 21.81
C PRO A 75 -1.28 26.59 22.86
N VAL A 76 0.01 26.60 22.52
CA VAL A 76 1.11 26.27 23.43
C VAL A 76 1.28 27.38 24.45
N GLY A 77 1.10 27.04 25.73
CA GLY A 77 1.32 27.92 26.87
C GLY A 77 0.19 28.95 27.13
N THR A 78 -0.37 28.84 28.34
CA THR A 78 -1.21 29.81 29.08
C THR A 78 -2.71 29.90 28.77
N GLU A 79 -3.48 28.94 29.31
CA GLU A 79 -4.77 29.26 29.93
C GLU A 79 -4.60 29.40 31.46
N PRO A 80 -5.21 30.41 32.11
CA PRO A 80 -5.41 30.40 33.55
C PRO A 80 -6.72 29.67 33.86
N CYS A 81 -6.72 28.35 33.77
CA CYS A 81 -7.79 27.51 34.31
C CYS A 81 -7.16 26.36 35.11
N ASP A 82 -7.25 26.50 36.44
CA ASP A 82 -6.81 25.61 37.52
C ASP A 82 -5.30 25.29 37.63
N GLU A 83 -4.74 25.61 38.81
CA GLU A 83 -3.33 25.56 39.20
C GLU A 83 -2.67 24.16 39.24
N HIS A 84 -3.12 23.17 38.48
CA HIS A 84 -2.53 21.84 38.48
C HIS A 84 -2.25 21.28 37.06
N GLN A 85 -0.99 21.44 36.64
CA GLN A 85 -0.23 20.63 35.65
C GLN A 85 -0.60 20.74 34.16
N GLY A 86 -0.01 21.72 33.47
CA GLY A 86 0.46 21.53 32.09
C GLY A 86 1.93 21.13 32.15
N ASP A 87 2.25 19.86 31.89
CA ASP A 87 3.64 19.36 31.92
C ASP A 87 4.36 19.85 30.66
N SER A 88 5.46 20.60 30.80
CA SER A 88 6.21 21.19 29.66
C SER A 88 6.68 20.14 28.63
N LYS A 89 6.68 18.87 29.01
CA LYS A 89 6.94 17.72 28.13
C LYS A 89 5.82 17.44 27.13
N SER A 90 4.56 17.72 27.48
CA SER A 90 3.40 17.50 26.60
C SER A 90 3.43 18.44 25.38
N ASP A 91 3.85 19.68 25.58
CA ASP A 91 3.93 20.69 24.52
C ASP A 91 5.04 20.34 23.50
N SER A 92 6.18 19.81 23.97
CA SER A 92 7.28 19.33 23.10
C SER A 92 6.86 18.14 22.23
N TRP A 93 6.11 17.19 22.79
CA TRP A 93 5.60 16.05 22.01
C TRP A 93 4.57 16.45 20.97
N THR A 94 3.74 17.44 21.29
CA THR A 94 2.74 17.97 20.36
C THR A 94 3.42 18.62 19.15
N PHE A 95 4.43 19.46 19.40
CA PHE A 95 5.26 20.03 18.34
C PHE A 95 5.94 18.94 17.48
N THR A 96 6.51 17.92 18.14
CA THR A 96 7.18 16.80 17.46
C THR A 96 6.22 16.04 16.54
N LEU A 97 4.99 15.76 17.01
CA LEU A 97 3.96 15.10 16.21
C LEU A 97 3.53 15.95 15.02
N ALA A 98 3.34 17.26 15.20
CA ALA A 98 2.98 18.18 14.13
C ALA A 98 4.05 18.20 13.02
N VAL A 99 5.34 18.19 13.38
CA VAL A 99 6.44 18.10 12.42
C VAL A 99 6.47 16.73 11.73
N LEU A 100 6.38 15.64 12.49
CA LEU A 100 6.48 14.27 11.95
C LEU A 100 5.32 13.91 11.01
N LEU A 101 4.11 14.41 11.28
CA LEU A 101 2.91 14.08 10.50
C LEU A 101 2.65 15.03 9.32
N SER A 102 3.16 16.26 9.37
CA SER A 102 2.93 17.26 8.31
C SER A 102 3.89 17.13 7.13
N SER A 103 3.45 17.60 5.96
CA SER A 103 4.31 17.85 4.78
C SER A 103 4.66 19.33 4.60
N CYS A 104 3.89 20.20 5.24
CA CYS A 104 4.15 21.63 5.37
C CYS A 104 3.80 22.02 6.81
N PHE A 105 4.79 22.56 7.52
CA PHE A 105 4.65 22.98 8.90
C PHE A 105 4.53 24.51 8.96
N VAL A 106 3.40 24.97 9.49
CA VAL A 106 3.10 26.41 9.60
C VAL A 106 3.32 26.83 11.04
N TYR A 107 4.36 27.63 11.28
CA TYR A 107 4.62 28.23 12.58
C TYR A 107 4.04 29.64 12.60
N ASN A 108 3.21 29.93 13.61
CA ASN A 108 2.49 31.19 13.70
C ASN A 108 2.94 31.98 14.94
N SER A 109 3.33 33.24 14.75
CA SER A 109 3.72 34.15 15.84
C SER A 109 3.14 35.54 15.66
N MET A 110 3.01 36.30 16.74
CA MET A 110 2.55 37.69 16.71
C MET A 110 3.70 38.69 16.58
N SER A 111 3.41 39.81 15.92
CA SER A 111 4.24 41.00 15.76
C SER A 111 5.54 40.83 15.00
N THR A 112 6.59 40.29 15.61
CA THR A 112 7.94 40.24 15.02
C THR A 112 8.67 38.96 15.37
N ILE A 113 9.60 38.54 14.51
CA ILE A 113 10.50 37.42 14.79
C ILE A 113 11.59 37.93 15.75
N ASN A 114 11.37 37.74 17.04
CA ASN A 114 12.31 38.11 18.09
C ASN A 114 12.95 36.86 18.74
N HIS A 115 13.90 37.08 19.66
CA HIS A 115 14.58 35.99 20.33
C HIS A 115 13.63 35.05 21.10
N GLN A 116 12.58 35.59 21.70
CA GLN A 116 11.57 34.83 22.45
C GLN A 116 10.79 33.89 21.53
N ALA A 117 10.42 34.35 20.32
CA ALA A 117 9.74 33.52 19.33
C ALA A 117 10.62 32.36 18.82
N LEU A 118 11.94 32.54 18.81
CA LEU A 118 12.92 31.51 18.46
C LEU A 118 13.18 30.53 19.61
N GLU A 119 13.17 30.97 20.87
CA GLU A 119 13.35 30.10 22.03
C GLU A 119 12.20 29.09 22.20
N GLN A 120 10.98 29.45 21.78
CA GLN A 120 9.82 28.56 21.81
C GLN A 120 9.90 27.39 20.81
N LEU A 121 10.82 27.46 19.84
CA LEU A 121 11.06 26.40 18.86
C LEU A 121 12.11 25.36 19.32
N HIS A 122 12.58 25.46 20.58
CA HIS A 122 13.58 24.55 21.11
C HIS A 122 12.93 23.29 21.72
N SER A 123 13.19 22.15 21.10
CA SER A 123 12.99 20.81 21.68
C SER A 123 14.34 20.27 22.17
N ASP A 124 14.41 19.95 23.47
CA ASP A 124 15.58 19.39 24.14
C ASP A 124 15.69 17.90 23.77
N ASP A 125 16.49 17.57 22.74
CA ASP A 125 17.25 16.30 22.55
C ASP A 125 17.62 16.02 21.07
N GLY A 126 18.87 15.56 20.84
CA GLY A 126 19.23 14.71 19.69
C GLY A 126 20.47 15.10 18.86
N GLU A 127 21.61 14.47 19.13
CA GLU A 127 22.89 14.62 18.41
C GLU A 127 22.93 14.02 16.98
N ASP A 128 21.93 13.27 16.54
CA ASP A 128 21.92 12.61 15.21
C ASP A 128 21.21 13.43 14.12
N SER A 129 21.54 14.71 13.98
CA SER A 129 20.81 15.64 13.08
C SER A 129 21.05 15.46 11.56
N ALA A 130 21.98 14.60 11.14
CA ALA A 130 22.46 14.59 9.75
C ALA A 130 21.50 13.95 8.73
N ASP A 131 20.67 12.98 9.16
CA ASP A 131 19.85 12.14 8.25
C ASP A 131 18.38 12.59 8.15
N PHE A 132 17.99 13.65 8.86
CA PHE A 132 16.58 14.03 9.04
C PHE A 132 16.05 15.01 7.99
N VAL A 133 16.92 15.72 7.27
CA VAL A 133 16.54 16.81 6.35
C VAL A 133 15.59 16.34 5.23
N SER A 134 15.69 15.09 4.77
CA SER A 134 14.84 14.55 3.70
C SER A 134 13.37 14.33 4.10
N PHE A 135 13.05 14.36 5.39
CA PHE A 135 11.74 13.99 5.92
C PHE A 135 10.96 15.13 6.56
N PHE A 136 11.67 16.22 6.84
CA PHE A 136 11.08 17.37 7.47
C PHE A 136 10.17 18.12 6.48
N PRO A 137 9.05 18.67 6.97
CA PRO A 137 8.11 19.39 6.12
C PRO A 137 8.72 20.69 5.58
N ASP A 138 8.11 21.24 4.52
CA ASP A 138 8.40 22.63 4.14
C ASP A 138 7.98 23.56 5.31
N PHE A 139 8.81 24.52 5.70
CA PHE A 139 8.54 25.42 6.83
C PHE A 139 7.96 26.75 6.38
N VAL A 140 6.84 27.15 6.99
CA VAL A 140 6.20 28.44 6.72
C VAL A 140 6.06 29.20 8.02
N TRP A 141 6.72 30.36 8.13
CA TRP A 141 6.54 31.26 9.27
C TRP A 141 5.50 32.33 8.93
N ILE A 142 4.43 32.35 9.72
CA ILE A 142 3.42 33.39 9.69
C ILE A 142 3.67 34.39 10.82
N VAL A 143 3.80 35.67 10.46
CA VAL A 143 3.93 36.77 11.43
C VAL A 143 2.67 37.63 11.38
N ARG A 144 1.83 37.51 12.40
CA ARG A 144 0.55 38.21 12.53
C ARG A 144 0.74 39.60 13.10
N ASP A 145 -0.16 40.53 12.79
CA ASP A 145 -0.12 41.92 13.28
C ASP A 145 1.27 42.55 13.07
N PHE A 146 1.83 42.36 11.86
CA PHE A 146 3.13 42.88 11.49
C PHE A 146 3.10 44.40 11.45
N MET A 147 4.07 45.05 12.09
CA MET A 147 4.12 46.51 12.26
C MET A 147 5.42 47.14 11.77
N LEU A 148 6.35 46.34 11.25
CA LEU A 148 7.61 46.85 10.70
C LEU A 148 7.47 47.14 9.21
N GLU A 149 8.26 48.09 8.71
CA GLU A 149 8.48 48.20 7.27
C GLU A 149 9.46 47.10 6.85
N LEU A 150 9.18 46.41 5.74
CA LEU A 150 10.06 45.41 5.16
C LEU A 150 11.26 46.10 4.49
N GLU A 151 12.13 46.69 5.30
CA GLU A 151 13.36 47.33 4.86
C GLU A 151 14.57 46.84 5.66
N PHE A 152 15.69 46.65 4.97
CA PHE A 152 16.98 46.33 5.57
C PHE A 152 18.06 47.21 4.95
N ASP A 153 18.85 47.89 5.79
CA ASP A 153 19.86 48.88 5.36
C ASP A 153 19.30 49.92 4.36
N GLY A 154 18.05 50.35 4.55
CA GLY A 154 17.36 51.34 3.71
C GLY A 154 16.94 50.83 2.33
N HIS A 155 16.99 49.52 2.10
CA HIS A 155 16.49 48.87 0.87
C HIS A 155 15.26 48.02 1.19
N PRO A 156 14.23 48.03 0.33
CA PRO A 156 13.07 47.16 0.50
C PRO A 156 13.50 45.70 0.40
N ILE A 157 12.98 44.87 1.29
CA ILE A 157 13.19 43.43 1.32
C ILE A 157 11.85 42.71 1.19
N THR A 158 11.91 41.44 0.78
CA THR A 158 10.77 40.52 0.78
C THR A 158 10.52 39.94 2.18
N GLU A 159 9.35 39.33 2.41
CA GLU A 159 9.06 38.61 3.65
C GLU A 159 10.04 37.46 3.88
N ASP A 160 10.44 36.78 2.80
CA ASP A 160 11.41 35.67 2.87
C ASP A 160 12.80 36.19 3.26
N GLU A 161 13.24 37.32 2.72
CA GLU A 161 14.49 37.98 3.14
C GLU A 161 14.41 38.46 4.59
N TYR A 162 13.24 38.90 5.06
CA TYR A 162 13.03 39.21 6.48
C TYR A 162 13.26 37.99 7.38
N LEU A 163 12.73 36.83 7.00
CA LEU A 163 12.95 35.58 7.73
C LEU A 163 14.42 35.15 7.69
N GLU A 164 15.06 35.14 6.52
CA GLU A 164 16.47 34.73 6.41
C GLU A 164 17.39 35.69 7.21
N ASN A 165 17.09 36.99 7.25
CA ASN A 165 17.79 37.95 8.10
C ASN A 165 17.59 37.66 9.59
N ALA A 166 16.39 37.26 10.03
CA ALA A 166 16.13 36.89 11.42
C ALA A 166 16.85 35.60 11.85
N LEU A 167 17.11 34.70 10.89
CA LEU A 167 17.82 33.43 11.08
C LEU A 167 19.35 33.51 10.93
N ARG A 168 19.90 34.67 10.54
CA ARG A 168 21.37 34.86 10.51
C ARG A 168 21.98 34.63 11.89
N LEU A 169 23.12 33.94 11.93
CA LEU A 169 23.78 33.67 13.20
C LEU A 169 24.46 34.93 13.72
N ILE A 170 24.36 35.12 15.04
CA ILE A 170 24.95 36.26 15.72
C ILE A 170 26.42 35.92 16.03
N PRO A 171 27.39 36.72 15.57
CA PRO A 171 28.80 36.47 15.83
C PRO A 171 29.12 36.69 17.31
N GLY A 172 29.86 35.74 17.90
CA GLY A 172 30.26 35.80 19.30
C GLY A 172 30.45 34.41 19.90
N LYS A 173 31.08 34.36 21.08
CA LYS A 173 31.31 33.11 21.84
C LYS A 173 30.61 33.11 23.19
N ASP A 174 29.83 34.14 23.50
CA ASP A 174 29.11 34.25 24.75
C ASP A 174 28.03 33.15 24.85
N PRO A 175 27.81 32.53 26.03
CA PRO A 175 26.77 31.52 26.20
C PRO A 175 25.37 31.98 25.80
N GLN A 176 24.99 33.25 26.03
CA GLN A 176 23.70 33.78 25.59
C GLN A 176 23.61 33.84 24.06
N ILE A 177 24.70 34.18 23.38
CA ILE A 177 24.77 34.17 21.92
C ILE A 177 24.66 32.75 21.39
N GLN A 178 25.31 31.77 22.05
CA GLN A 178 25.18 30.37 21.68
C GLN A 178 23.74 29.87 21.82
N ASN A 179 23.10 30.13 22.96
CA ASN A 179 21.69 29.77 23.19
C ASN A 179 20.75 30.42 22.17
N SER A 180 21.03 31.66 21.78
CA SER A 180 20.26 32.35 20.73
C SER A 180 20.49 31.76 19.34
N ASN A 181 21.70 31.30 19.04
CA ASN A 181 22.03 30.70 17.75
C ASN A 181 21.48 29.27 17.59
N MET A 182 21.35 28.49 18.68
CA MET A 182 20.82 27.12 18.65
C MET A 182 19.50 26.97 17.85
N PRO A 183 18.41 27.69 18.15
CA PRO A 183 17.17 27.56 17.40
C PRO A 183 17.32 28.02 15.94
N ARG A 184 18.16 29.02 15.65
CA ARG A 184 18.44 29.46 14.28
C ARG A 184 19.13 28.37 13.47
N GLU A 185 20.08 27.67 14.08
CA GLU A 185 20.78 26.55 13.46
C GLU A 185 19.85 25.37 13.21
N MET A 186 19.02 25.03 14.19
CA MET A 186 18.03 23.96 14.05
C MET A 186 17.07 24.27 12.90
N ILE A 187 16.51 25.48 12.84
CA ILE A 187 15.60 25.85 11.76
C ILE A 187 16.31 25.81 10.40
N ARG A 188 17.54 26.33 10.32
CA ARG A 188 18.32 26.35 9.08
C ARG A 188 18.67 24.94 8.60
N SER A 189 19.01 24.05 9.53
CA SER A 189 19.42 22.68 9.24
C SER A 189 18.25 21.79 8.87
N PHE A 190 17.18 21.80 9.67
CA PHE A 190 16.06 20.87 9.52
C PHE A 190 15.07 21.28 8.44
N PHE A 191 14.90 22.57 8.20
CA PHE A 191 13.92 23.08 7.25
C PHE A 191 14.62 23.77 6.06
N PRO A 192 14.95 23.02 5.00
CA PRO A 192 15.70 23.56 3.87
C PRO A 192 14.89 24.52 3.00
N LYS A 193 13.58 24.30 2.93
CA LYS A 193 12.64 25.21 2.27
C LYS A 193 11.88 25.97 3.34
N ARG A 194 12.11 27.28 3.39
CA ARG A 194 11.51 28.21 4.35
C ARG A 194 10.77 29.29 3.57
N LYS A 195 9.56 29.62 4.01
CA LYS A 195 8.71 30.67 3.44
C LYS A 195 8.22 31.55 4.57
N CYS A 196 8.09 32.84 4.34
CA CYS A 196 7.54 33.78 5.30
C CYS A 196 6.30 34.46 4.72
N PHE A 197 5.32 34.69 5.58
CA PHE A 197 4.17 35.56 5.30
C PHE A 197 3.98 36.50 6.48
N VAL A 198 3.88 37.79 6.19
CA VAL A 198 3.47 38.79 7.17
C VAL A 198 2.01 39.15 6.93
N PHE A 199 1.28 39.35 8.02
CA PHE A 199 -0.11 39.75 7.98
C PHE A 199 -0.29 41.06 8.72
N ASP A 200 -0.89 42.02 8.04
CA ASP A 200 -1.35 43.24 8.67
C ASP A 200 -2.51 42.91 9.62
N ARG A 201 -2.81 43.88 10.49
CA ARG A 201 -3.89 43.69 11.46
C ARG A 201 -5.23 43.55 10.72
N PRO A 202 -6.03 42.48 10.96
CA PRO A 202 -7.23 42.22 10.18
C PRO A 202 -8.28 43.33 10.23
N VAL A 203 -8.43 43.96 11.40
CA VAL A 203 -9.31 45.12 11.62
C VAL A 203 -8.70 46.05 12.65
N THR A 204 -8.93 47.35 12.51
CA THR A 204 -8.48 48.36 13.49
C THR A 204 -9.37 48.40 14.74
N SER A 205 -10.63 47.98 14.62
CA SER A 205 -11.61 48.05 15.71
C SER A 205 -11.42 46.93 16.72
N ARG A 206 -11.07 47.31 17.96
CA ARG A 206 -10.94 46.36 19.08
C ARG A 206 -12.22 45.54 19.34
N LYS A 207 -13.40 46.14 19.11
CA LYS A 207 -14.68 45.45 19.31
C LYS A 207 -14.92 44.36 18.26
N LEU A 208 -14.44 44.58 17.03
CA LEU A 208 -14.55 43.60 15.95
C LEU A 208 -13.52 42.48 16.10
N LEU A 209 -12.33 42.77 16.65
CA LEU A 209 -11.31 41.75 16.94
C LEU A 209 -11.80 40.66 17.92
N VAL A 210 -12.67 41.02 18.86
CA VAL A 210 -13.26 40.06 19.83
C VAL A 210 -14.22 39.09 19.15
N HIS A 211 -14.86 39.50 18.04
CA HIS A 211 -15.85 38.71 17.30
C HIS A 211 -15.38 38.48 15.86
N MET A 212 -14.10 38.16 15.67
CA MET A 212 -13.47 38.10 14.34
C MET A 212 -14.14 37.10 13.40
N GLU A 213 -14.67 36.00 13.93
CA GLU A 213 -15.41 34.98 13.17
C GLU A 213 -16.69 35.52 12.51
N ASP A 214 -17.30 36.55 13.09
CA ASP A 214 -18.54 37.17 12.61
C ASP A 214 -18.27 38.37 11.69
N VAL A 215 -17.00 38.81 11.56
CA VAL A 215 -16.64 39.97 10.75
C VAL A 215 -16.69 39.59 9.27
N PRO A 216 -17.52 40.26 8.44
CA PRO A 216 -17.56 39.97 7.02
C PRO A 216 -16.29 40.46 6.30
N ASP A 217 -15.85 39.73 5.27
CA ASP A 217 -14.63 40.01 4.51
C ASP A 217 -14.49 41.48 4.06
N ASN A 218 -15.59 42.13 3.70
CA ASN A 218 -15.58 43.53 3.25
C ASN A 218 -15.24 44.56 4.34
N GLN A 219 -15.20 44.14 5.61
CA GLN A 219 -14.78 44.95 6.75
C GLN A 219 -13.34 44.67 7.18
N LEU A 220 -12.72 43.62 6.61
CA LEU A 220 -11.31 43.33 6.84
C LEU A 220 -10.45 44.31 6.05
N ASP A 221 -9.24 44.57 6.54
CA ASP A 221 -8.26 45.36 5.82
C ASP A 221 -7.97 44.75 4.45
N GLU A 222 -7.83 45.61 3.42
CA GLU A 222 -7.63 45.17 2.04
C GLU A 222 -6.28 44.46 1.87
N SER A 223 -5.22 44.90 2.55
CA SER A 223 -3.91 44.25 2.47
C SER A 223 -3.96 42.88 3.16
N PHE A 224 -4.62 42.79 4.33
CA PHE A 224 -4.82 41.53 5.03
C PHE A 224 -5.57 40.51 4.16
N GLN A 225 -6.64 40.93 3.48
CA GLN A 225 -7.38 40.05 2.56
C GLN A 225 -6.50 39.56 1.40
N MET A 226 -5.61 40.40 0.88
CA MET A 226 -4.68 40.03 -0.19
C MET A 226 -3.62 39.04 0.31
N GLN A 227 -3.00 39.33 1.46
CA GLN A 227 -2.04 38.45 2.13
C GLN A 227 -2.64 37.07 2.43
N CYS A 228 -3.89 36.99 2.91
CA CYS A 228 -4.58 35.72 3.11
C CYS A 228 -4.76 34.93 1.82
N LYS A 229 -5.16 35.60 0.73
CA LYS A 229 -5.30 34.94 -0.58
C LYS A 229 -3.96 34.41 -1.08
N ASP A 230 -2.90 35.19 -0.94
CA ASP A 230 -1.56 34.81 -1.39
C ASP A 230 -1.01 33.64 -0.57
N PHE A 231 -1.20 33.66 0.76
CA PHE A 231 -0.86 32.55 1.64
C PHE A 231 -1.63 31.27 1.28
N CYS A 232 -2.96 31.34 1.18
CA CYS A 232 -3.77 30.18 0.83
C CYS A 232 -3.41 29.63 -0.55
N SER A 233 -3.23 30.52 -1.53
CA SER A 233 -2.79 30.16 -2.88
C SER A 233 -1.45 29.42 -2.84
N TYR A 234 -0.48 29.94 -2.09
CA TYR A 234 0.82 29.30 -1.90
C TYR A 234 0.69 27.91 -1.30
N ILE A 235 -0.03 27.76 -0.18
CA ILE A 235 -0.21 26.45 0.47
C ILE A 235 -0.88 25.46 -0.48
N PHE A 236 -1.94 25.88 -1.18
CA PHE A 236 -2.65 24.97 -2.07
C PHE A 236 -1.87 24.54 -3.31
N THR A 237 -0.89 25.34 -3.73
CA THR A 237 -0.06 25.09 -4.93
C THR A 237 1.28 24.45 -4.61
N HIS A 238 1.87 24.73 -3.45
CA HIS A 238 3.24 24.34 -3.11
C HIS A 238 3.32 23.27 -2.01
N ALA A 239 2.28 23.08 -1.19
CA ALA A 239 2.29 22.02 -0.19
C ALA A 239 2.32 20.65 -0.89
N LYS A 240 3.37 19.88 -0.60
CA LYS A 240 3.59 18.56 -1.18
C LYS A 240 2.74 17.52 -0.47
N SER A 241 2.50 16.39 -1.12
CA SER A 241 2.00 15.19 -0.45
C SER A 241 3.00 14.75 0.62
N LYS A 242 2.51 14.25 1.77
CA LYS A 242 3.38 13.69 2.80
C LYS A 242 4.09 12.46 2.26
N THR A 243 5.41 12.41 2.43
CA THR A 243 6.23 11.25 2.09
C THR A 243 7.01 10.76 3.29
N VAL A 244 7.30 9.46 3.31
CA VAL A 244 8.19 8.82 4.29
C VAL A 244 9.19 7.90 3.59
N GLY A 245 10.34 7.65 4.22
CA GLY A 245 11.42 6.86 3.64
C GLY A 245 11.85 7.30 2.22
N GLU A 246 11.98 6.34 1.32
CA GLU A 246 12.46 6.51 -0.06
C GLU A 246 11.42 7.19 -0.99
N GLY A 247 10.65 8.17 -0.49
CA GLY A 247 9.68 8.94 -1.28
C GLY A 247 8.26 8.37 -1.31
N ILE A 248 7.94 7.42 -0.43
CA ILE A 248 6.63 6.77 -0.38
C ILE A 248 5.57 7.78 0.05
N THR A 249 4.59 8.02 -0.82
CA THR A 249 3.47 8.91 -0.53
C THR A 249 2.51 8.28 0.49
N VAL A 250 2.22 9.02 1.55
CA VAL A 250 1.36 8.59 2.65
C VAL A 250 -0.09 8.94 2.33
N ASN A 251 -0.95 7.91 2.28
CA ASN A 251 -2.40 8.07 2.18
C ASN A 251 -3.03 8.22 3.58
N GLY A 252 -4.36 8.45 3.66
CA GLY A 252 -5.04 8.64 4.94
C GLY A 252 -4.93 7.46 5.92
N ALA A 253 -4.96 6.22 5.44
CA ALA A 253 -4.77 5.04 6.28
C ALA A 253 -3.32 4.92 6.78
N GLY A 254 -2.35 5.29 5.94
CA GLY A 254 -0.95 5.37 6.31
C GLY A 254 -0.69 6.45 7.35
N LEU A 255 -1.29 7.64 7.20
CA LEU A 255 -1.18 8.73 8.17
C LEU A 255 -1.73 8.30 9.55
N GLY A 256 -2.88 7.62 9.57
CA GLY A 256 -3.41 7.04 10.81
C GLY A 256 -2.49 6.00 11.44
N THR A 257 -1.78 5.20 10.63
CA THR A 257 -0.78 4.23 11.11
C THR A 257 0.40 4.93 11.76
N LEU A 258 0.91 5.99 11.12
CA LEU A 258 2.02 6.79 11.64
C LEU A 258 1.63 7.48 12.95
N ALA A 259 0.45 8.10 13.01
CA ALA A 259 -0.04 8.76 14.21
C ALA A 259 -0.13 7.79 15.40
N VAL A 260 -0.71 6.60 15.20
CA VAL A 260 -0.78 5.56 16.24
C VAL A 260 0.63 5.12 16.66
N ALA A 261 1.52 4.82 15.70
CA ALA A 261 2.87 4.38 16.00
C ALA A 261 3.67 5.40 16.81
N TYR A 262 3.57 6.70 16.45
CA TYR A 262 4.26 7.76 17.19
C TYR A 262 3.68 7.95 18.59
N VAL A 263 2.35 8.01 18.73
CA VAL A 263 1.69 8.18 20.04
C VAL A 263 1.95 7.00 20.96
N ASP A 264 1.90 5.76 20.47
CA ASP A 264 2.21 4.56 21.25
C ASP A 264 3.68 4.58 21.73
N THR A 265 4.61 5.05 20.89
CA THR A 265 6.02 5.20 21.25
C THR A 265 6.18 6.23 22.37
N ILE A 266 5.56 7.40 22.26
CA ILE A 266 5.57 8.46 23.29
C ILE A 266 5.00 7.92 24.61
N ASN A 267 3.83 7.26 24.56
CA ASN A 267 3.16 6.70 25.73
C ASN A 267 3.98 5.59 26.41
N SER A 268 4.87 4.92 25.67
CA SER A 268 5.82 3.95 26.25
C SER A 268 7.04 4.57 26.92
N GLY A 269 7.18 5.90 26.85
CA GLY A 269 8.34 6.64 27.36
C GLY A 269 9.56 6.62 26.43
N ALA A 270 9.40 6.16 25.19
CA ALA A 270 10.43 6.16 24.16
C ALA A 270 10.29 7.37 23.23
N VAL A 271 11.39 7.74 22.56
CA VAL A 271 11.39 8.81 21.55
C VAL A 271 10.89 8.25 20.22
N PRO A 272 9.90 8.88 19.57
CA PRO A 272 9.46 8.55 18.21
C PRO A 272 10.64 8.50 17.24
N CYS A 273 10.93 7.30 16.73
CA CYS A 273 11.93 7.11 15.68
C CYS A 273 11.23 6.94 14.33
N LEU A 274 11.66 7.72 13.35
CA LEU A 274 11.13 7.66 11.98
C LEU A 274 11.28 6.27 11.38
N GLU A 275 12.43 5.63 11.55
CA GLU A 275 12.69 4.32 10.97
C GLU A 275 11.71 3.26 11.48
N ASN A 276 11.44 3.24 12.80
CA ASN A 276 10.48 2.31 13.40
C ASN A 276 9.05 2.53 12.88
N ALA A 277 8.65 3.80 12.71
CA ALA A 277 7.34 4.13 12.17
C ALA A 277 7.22 3.73 10.70
N VAL A 278 8.27 3.92 9.90
CA VAL A 278 8.33 3.46 8.50
C VAL A 278 8.26 1.95 8.41
N MET A 279 8.95 1.21 9.28
CA MET A 279 8.87 -0.26 9.34
C MET A 279 7.46 -0.73 9.67
N THR A 280 6.81 -0.11 10.66
CA THR A 280 5.42 -0.43 11.05
C THR A 280 4.45 -0.18 9.90
N LEU A 281 4.63 0.95 9.20
CA LEU A 281 3.84 1.28 8.02
C LEU A 281 4.08 0.27 6.89
N ALA A 282 5.34 -0.08 6.61
CA ALA A 282 5.71 -1.05 5.58
C ALA A 282 5.07 -2.42 5.83
N GLU A 283 5.11 -2.93 7.07
CA GLU A 283 4.48 -4.21 7.42
C GLU A 283 2.97 -4.21 7.13
N ARG A 284 2.26 -3.14 7.51
CA ARG A 284 0.83 -3.01 7.27
C ARG A 284 0.53 -2.88 5.78
N GLU A 285 1.16 -1.94 5.09
CA GLU A 285 0.88 -1.64 3.68
C GLU A 285 1.29 -2.80 2.77
N ASN A 286 2.42 -3.47 3.02
CA ASN A 286 2.83 -4.65 2.24
C ASN A 286 1.87 -5.83 2.43
N SER A 287 1.32 -6.00 3.64
CA SER A 287 0.29 -7.01 3.90
C SER A 287 -0.99 -6.74 3.10
N GLU A 288 -1.44 -5.49 3.06
CA GLU A 288 -2.59 -5.08 2.25
C GLU A 288 -2.30 -5.14 0.74
N ALA A 289 -1.07 -4.81 0.31
CA ALA A 289 -0.64 -4.95 -1.09
C ALA A 289 -0.73 -6.41 -1.56
N VAL A 290 -0.30 -7.37 -0.74
CA VAL A 290 -0.46 -8.81 -1.05
C VAL A 290 -1.95 -9.17 -1.17
N LYS A 291 -2.80 -8.72 -0.23
CA LYS A 291 -4.25 -9.00 -0.28
C LYS A 291 -4.89 -8.42 -1.55
N LYS A 292 -4.58 -7.16 -1.89
CA LYS A 292 -5.07 -6.48 -3.10
C LYS A 292 -4.64 -7.22 -4.36
N ALA A 293 -3.36 -7.56 -4.49
CA ALA A 293 -2.82 -8.29 -5.62
C ALA A 293 -3.48 -9.67 -5.79
N VAL A 294 -3.65 -10.43 -4.71
CA VAL A 294 -4.32 -11.75 -4.75
C VAL A 294 -5.80 -11.61 -5.09
N ALA A 295 -6.50 -10.61 -4.55
CA ALA A 295 -7.89 -10.34 -4.88
C ALA A 295 -8.05 -9.98 -6.37
N HIS A 296 -7.15 -9.15 -6.90
CA HIS A 296 -7.08 -8.83 -8.33
C HIS A 296 -6.88 -10.08 -9.18
N TYR A 297 -5.87 -10.89 -8.87
CA TYR A 297 -5.61 -12.17 -9.55
C TYR A 297 -6.87 -13.06 -9.62
N ARG A 298 -7.52 -13.29 -8.46
CA ARG A 298 -8.71 -14.15 -8.36
C ARG A 298 -9.85 -13.63 -9.22
N LYS A 299 -10.10 -12.32 -9.16
CA LYS A 299 -11.16 -11.66 -9.95
C LYS A 299 -10.89 -11.81 -11.44
N GLN A 300 -9.66 -11.52 -11.89
CA GLN A 300 -9.31 -11.59 -13.31
C GLN A 300 -9.35 -13.02 -13.84
N MET A 301 -8.84 -14.00 -13.09
CA MET A 301 -8.93 -15.42 -13.45
C MET A 301 -10.39 -15.85 -13.60
N ALA A 302 -11.26 -15.52 -12.64
CA ALA A 302 -12.67 -15.90 -12.68
C ALA A 302 -13.44 -15.23 -13.84
N GLN A 303 -13.09 -13.99 -14.20
CA GLN A 303 -13.77 -13.26 -15.28
C GLN A 303 -13.32 -13.69 -16.68
N ARG A 304 -12.03 -14.04 -16.85
CA ARG A 304 -11.46 -14.39 -18.16
C ARG A 304 -11.56 -15.87 -18.51
N MET A 305 -12.06 -16.69 -17.58
CA MET A 305 -12.05 -18.15 -17.71
C MET A 305 -13.45 -18.74 -17.73
N THR A 306 -13.66 -19.74 -18.59
CA THR A 306 -14.85 -20.61 -18.55
C THR A 306 -14.39 -22.05 -18.53
N LEU A 307 -14.70 -22.76 -17.44
CA LEU A 307 -14.29 -24.16 -17.25
C LEU A 307 -15.32 -25.14 -17.86
N PRO A 308 -14.89 -26.29 -18.41
CA PRO A 308 -13.50 -26.64 -18.67
C PRO A 308 -12.91 -25.87 -19.87
N THR A 309 -11.60 -25.61 -19.84
CA THR A 309 -10.84 -25.04 -20.95
C THR A 309 -10.50 -26.13 -21.98
N ASP A 310 -10.44 -25.77 -23.27
CA ASP A 310 -10.12 -26.73 -24.33
C ASP A 310 -8.72 -27.34 -24.20
N THR A 311 -7.76 -26.57 -23.67
CA THR A 311 -6.38 -27.02 -23.46
C THR A 311 -5.85 -26.53 -22.12
N LEU A 312 -4.82 -27.21 -21.60
CA LEU A 312 -4.07 -26.76 -20.42
C LEU A 312 -3.39 -25.42 -20.71
N GLN A 313 -2.81 -25.26 -21.91
CA GLN A 313 -2.11 -24.03 -22.30
C GLN A 313 -3.03 -22.80 -22.24
N GLY A 314 -4.29 -22.92 -22.66
CA GLY A 314 -5.25 -21.82 -22.58
C GLY A 314 -5.49 -21.34 -21.13
N LEU A 315 -5.51 -22.26 -20.16
CA LEU A 315 -5.59 -21.89 -18.73
C LEU A 315 -4.31 -21.22 -18.26
N LEU A 316 -3.15 -21.77 -18.63
CA LEU A 316 -1.86 -21.26 -18.21
C LEU A 316 -1.56 -19.86 -18.80
N ASP A 317 -1.98 -19.58 -20.03
CA ASP A 317 -1.79 -18.25 -20.65
C ASP A 317 -2.63 -17.17 -19.95
N VAL A 318 -3.86 -17.50 -19.54
CA VAL A 318 -4.69 -16.60 -18.72
C VAL A 318 -4.04 -16.39 -17.34
N HIS A 319 -3.49 -17.44 -16.74
CA HIS A 319 -2.77 -17.34 -15.47
C HIS A 319 -1.57 -16.39 -15.57
N VAL A 320 -0.71 -16.53 -16.58
CA VAL A 320 0.46 -15.65 -16.77
C VAL A 320 0.04 -14.19 -16.89
N ALA A 321 -1.03 -13.91 -17.65
CA ALA A 321 -1.53 -12.54 -17.79
C ALA A 321 -2.07 -11.98 -16.46
N CYS A 322 -2.83 -12.77 -15.70
CA CYS A 322 -3.39 -12.36 -14.41
C CYS A 322 -2.32 -12.21 -13.33
N GLU A 323 -1.32 -13.10 -13.31
CA GLU A 323 -0.19 -13.04 -12.38
C GLU A 323 0.66 -11.79 -12.64
N ARG A 324 0.96 -11.49 -13.90
CA ARG A 324 1.66 -10.25 -14.29
C ARG A 324 0.96 -9.00 -13.73
N GLU A 325 -0.36 -8.93 -13.88
CA GLU A 325 -1.16 -7.81 -13.35
C GLU A 325 -1.13 -7.78 -11.82
N ALA A 326 -1.19 -8.93 -11.15
CA ALA A 326 -1.14 -9.00 -9.70
C ALA A 326 0.23 -8.60 -9.13
N ILE A 327 1.33 -8.99 -9.78
CA ILE A 327 2.68 -8.53 -9.42
C ILE A 327 2.77 -7.01 -9.58
N ALA A 328 2.23 -6.45 -10.66
CA ALA A 328 2.26 -5.00 -10.88
C ALA A 328 1.51 -4.24 -9.76
N VAL A 329 0.32 -4.70 -9.39
CA VAL A 329 -0.46 -4.15 -8.25
C VAL A 329 0.34 -4.23 -6.94
N PHE A 330 1.06 -5.33 -6.72
CA PHE A 330 1.93 -5.45 -5.55
C PHE A 330 3.12 -4.49 -5.61
N MET A 331 3.80 -4.39 -6.75
CA MET A 331 4.97 -3.51 -6.91
C MET A 331 4.61 -2.04 -6.67
N GLU A 332 3.44 -1.62 -7.13
CA GLU A 332 2.90 -0.26 -6.96
C GLU A 332 2.60 0.10 -5.49
N HIS A 333 2.11 -0.86 -4.70
CA HIS A 333 1.63 -0.59 -3.34
C HIS A 333 2.55 -1.08 -2.22
N SER A 334 3.58 -1.85 -2.54
CA SER A 334 4.56 -2.31 -1.55
C SER A 334 5.75 -1.36 -1.45
N PHE A 335 6.46 -1.37 -0.34
CA PHE A 335 7.73 -0.66 -0.16
C PHE A 335 8.51 -1.25 1.02
N LYS A 336 9.83 -1.03 1.08
CA LYS A 336 10.71 -1.54 2.15
C LYS A 336 10.58 -3.05 2.46
N ASP A 337 10.29 -3.87 1.45
CA ASP A 337 10.27 -5.35 1.57
C ASP A 337 11.70 -5.91 1.36
N ASP A 338 12.66 -5.48 2.17
CA ASP A 338 14.09 -5.75 1.95
C ASP A 338 14.42 -7.24 1.94
N LYS A 339 13.71 -8.02 2.77
CA LYS A 339 13.84 -9.48 2.88
C LYS A 339 12.97 -10.26 1.89
N ARG A 340 12.21 -9.57 1.05
CA ARG A 340 11.28 -10.15 0.05
C ARG A 340 10.26 -11.11 0.66
N GLU A 341 9.90 -10.90 1.93
CA GLU A 341 8.98 -11.78 2.65
C GLU A 341 7.56 -11.63 2.14
N PHE A 342 7.14 -10.41 1.78
CA PHE A 342 5.80 -10.16 1.25
C PHE A 342 5.71 -10.57 -0.22
N GLN A 343 6.76 -10.32 -1.01
CA GLN A 343 6.85 -10.86 -2.37
C GLN A 343 6.82 -12.39 -2.37
N LYS A 344 7.50 -13.05 -1.42
CA LYS A 344 7.39 -14.51 -1.22
C LYS A 344 5.97 -14.94 -0.93
N LYS A 345 5.29 -14.29 0.02
CA LYS A 345 3.89 -14.58 0.36
C LYS A 345 2.99 -14.43 -0.87
N LEU A 346 3.20 -13.41 -1.69
CA LEU A 346 2.44 -13.19 -2.93
C LEU A 346 2.62 -14.36 -3.91
N VAL A 347 3.85 -14.65 -4.31
CA VAL A 347 4.17 -15.70 -5.31
C VAL A 347 3.59 -17.04 -4.87
N VAL A 348 3.81 -17.41 -3.62
CA VAL A 348 3.31 -18.65 -3.03
C VAL A 348 1.78 -18.70 -3.05
N THR A 349 1.11 -17.60 -2.72
CA THR A 349 -0.36 -17.54 -2.70
C THR A 349 -0.93 -17.63 -4.12
N ILE A 350 -0.33 -16.93 -5.09
CA ILE A 350 -0.74 -17.02 -6.50
C ILE A 350 -0.56 -18.45 -7.02
N GLN A 351 0.56 -19.10 -6.69
CA GLN A 351 0.81 -20.48 -7.10
C GLN A 351 -0.21 -21.45 -6.49
N ILE A 352 -0.59 -21.30 -5.23
CA ILE A 352 -1.71 -22.08 -4.64
C ILE A 352 -3.00 -21.85 -5.42
N LYS A 353 -3.33 -20.59 -5.74
CA LYS A 353 -4.55 -20.27 -6.49
C LYS A 353 -4.50 -20.81 -7.91
N LYS A 354 -3.33 -20.87 -8.56
CA LYS A 354 -3.16 -21.53 -9.85
C LYS A 354 -3.50 -23.02 -9.75
N GLU A 355 -2.98 -23.73 -8.75
CA GLU A 355 -3.29 -25.15 -8.56
C GLU A 355 -4.78 -25.39 -8.26
N GLU A 356 -5.44 -24.50 -7.51
CA GLU A 356 -6.90 -24.55 -7.31
C GLU A 356 -7.66 -24.46 -8.64
N PHE A 357 -7.29 -23.52 -9.53
CA PHE A 357 -7.92 -23.38 -10.86
C PHE A 357 -7.63 -24.58 -11.76
N LEU A 358 -6.41 -25.14 -11.70
CA LEU A 358 -6.06 -26.36 -12.43
C LEU A 358 -6.96 -27.53 -12.00
N LEU A 359 -7.10 -27.75 -10.70
CA LEU A 359 -7.95 -28.82 -10.17
C LEU A 359 -9.42 -28.63 -10.57
N GLN A 360 -9.96 -27.43 -10.44
CA GLN A 360 -11.33 -27.12 -10.87
C GLN A 360 -11.54 -27.38 -12.37
N ASN A 361 -10.53 -27.08 -13.19
CA ASN A 361 -10.58 -27.34 -14.63
C ASN A 361 -10.60 -28.83 -14.93
N GLU A 362 -9.75 -29.61 -14.24
CA GLU A 362 -9.71 -31.07 -14.37
C GLU A 362 -11.04 -31.69 -13.94
N GLU A 363 -11.59 -31.30 -12.79
CA GLU A 363 -12.89 -31.76 -12.28
C GLU A 363 -14.03 -31.44 -13.25
N ALA A 364 -14.06 -30.22 -13.80
CA ALA A 364 -15.06 -29.82 -14.78
C ALA A 364 -14.95 -30.65 -16.07
N SER A 365 -13.73 -30.92 -16.52
CA SER A 365 -13.46 -31.74 -17.70
C SER A 365 -13.89 -33.19 -17.48
N VAL A 366 -13.54 -33.79 -16.34
CA VAL A 366 -13.95 -35.17 -15.97
C VAL A 366 -15.46 -35.27 -15.94
N LYS A 367 -16.13 -34.36 -15.22
CA LYS A 367 -17.58 -34.36 -15.07
C LYS A 367 -18.30 -34.27 -16.41
N TYR A 368 -17.84 -33.39 -17.29
CA TYR A 368 -18.42 -33.23 -18.63
C TYR A 368 -18.19 -34.48 -19.48
N CYS A 369 -16.95 -34.98 -19.54
CA CYS A 369 -16.61 -36.15 -20.36
C CYS A 369 -17.34 -37.42 -19.91
N GLN A 370 -17.44 -37.66 -18.61
CA GLN A 370 -18.19 -38.80 -18.05
C GLN A 370 -19.67 -38.73 -18.39
N ALA A 371 -20.29 -37.56 -18.26
CA ALA A 371 -21.71 -37.39 -18.57
C ALA A 371 -22.00 -37.63 -20.07
N GLU A 372 -21.12 -37.16 -20.96
CA GLU A 372 -21.28 -37.36 -22.40
C GLU A 372 -20.98 -38.81 -22.83
N LEU A 373 -19.96 -39.45 -22.24
CA LEU A 373 -19.69 -40.89 -22.49
C LEU A 373 -20.82 -41.77 -22.00
N GLN A 374 -21.42 -41.45 -20.85
CA GLN A 374 -22.57 -42.18 -20.34
C GLN A 374 -23.72 -42.15 -21.36
N LYS A 375 -24.05 -40.98 -21.92
CA LYS A 375 -25.09 -40.86 -22.95
C LYS A 375 -24.71 -41.59 -24.24
N LEU A 376 -23.47 -41.44 -24.71
CA LEU A 376 -23.01 -42.06 -25.96
C LEU A 376 -22.92 -43.60 -25.85
N SER A 377 -22.77 -44.14 -24.65
CA SER A 377 -22.69 -45.58 -24.38
C SER A 377 -24.03 -46.27 -24.16
N GLU A 378 -25.14 -45.53 -23.98
CA GLU A 378 -26.48 -46.11 -23.82
C GLU A 378 -26.83 -47.15 -24.91
N PRO A 379 -26.69 -46.85 -26.23
CA PRO A 379 -27.07 -47.81 -27.27
C PRO A 379 -26.17 -49.06 -27.28
N LEU A 380 -24.90 -48.90 -26.91
CA LEU A 380 -23.95 -50.00 -26.80
C LEU A 380 -24.33 -50.92 -25.64
N MET A 381 -24.68 -50.34 -24.48
CA MET A 381 -25.07 -51.08 -23.29
C MET A 381 -26.41 -51.79 -23.47
N GLU A 382 -27.39 -51.14 -24.10
CA GLU A 382 -28.67 -51.77 -24.47
C GLU A 382 -28.46 -52.99 -25.38
N SER A 383 -27.66 -52.82 -26.44
CA SER A 383 -27.33 -53.91 -27.38
C SER A 383 -26.61 -55.08 -26.69
N PHE A 384 -25.81 -54.80 -25.67
CA PHE A 384 -25.17 -55.83 -24.85
C PHE A 384 -26.18 -56.57 -23.97
N MET A 385 -27.06 -55.85 -23.28
CA MET A 385 -28.09 -56.43 -22.41
C MET A 385 -29.11 -57.27 -23.18
N GLU A 386 -29.45 -56.88 -24.40
CA GLU A 386 -30.34 -57.64 -25.29
C GLU A 386 -29.68 -58.91 -25.86
N GLY A 387 -28.37 -59.09 -25.65
CA GLY A 387 -27.62 -60.25 -26.11
C GLY A 387 -27.22 -60.18 -27.59
N THR A 388 -27.35 -59.02 -28.25
CA THR A 388 -27.14 -58.83 -29.69
C THR A 388 -25.72 -59.17 -30.13
N PHE A 389 -24.73 -58.99 -29.24
CA PHE A 389 -23.33 -59.32 -29.51
C PHE A 389 -22.94 -60.79 -29.28
N PHE A 390 -23.84 -61.65 -28.80
CA PHE A 390 -23.54 -63.06 -28.52
C PHE A 390 -23.87 -64.01 -29.68
N ALA A 391 -24.30 -63.45 -30.83
CA ALA A 391 -24.48 -64.19 -32.08
C ALA A 391 -23.14 -64.43 -32.81
N PRO A 392 -23.05 -65.41 -33.73
CA PRO A 392 -21.84 -65.62 -34.55
C PRO A 392 -21.43 -64.33 -35.30
N GLY A 393 -20.20 -63.86 -35.10
CA GLY A 393 -19.69 -62.59 -35.64
C GLY A 393 -20.00 -61.36 -34.78
N GLY A 394 -20.59 -61.54 -33.59
CA GLY A 394 -20.98 -60.49 -32.68
C GLY A 394 -19.82 -59.65 -32.13
N HIS A 395 -18.61 -60.22 -32.01
CA HIS A 395 -17.42 -59.46 -31.62
C HIS A 395 -17.09 -58.34 -32.63
N LYS A 396 -17.27 -58.60 -33.92
CA LYS A 396 -17.04 -57.58 -34.96
C LYS A 396 -18.07 -56.45 -34.87
N PHE A 397 -19.35 -56.78 -34.65
CA PHE A 397 -20.40 -55.78 -34.47
C PHE A 397 -20.19 -54.93 -33.21
N TYR A 398 -19.67 -55.54 -32.13
CA TYR A 398 -19.29 -54.82 -30.93
C TYR A 398 -18.17 -53.81 -31.20
N LEU A 399 -17.10 -54.22 -31.91
CA LEU A 399 -16.01 -53.31 -32.30
C LEU A 399 -16.50 -52.15 -33.17
N GLU A 400 -17.36 -52.41 -34.16
CA GLU A 400 -17.95 -51.36 -35.00
C GLU A 400 -18.80 -50.36 -34.19
N ALA A 401 -19.57 -50.85 -33.21
CA ALA A 401 -20.36 -50.00 -32.32
C ALA A 401 -19.47 -49.17 -31.37
N ARG A 402 -18.42 -49.77 -30.82
CA ARG A 402 -17.42 -49.10 -29.97
C ARG A 402 -16.66 -48.03 -30.76
N ASP A 403 -16.20 -48.34 -31.97
CA ASP A 403 -15.49 -47.40 -32.84
C ASP A 403 -16.38 -46.20 -33.21
N LYS A 404 -17.68 -46.42 -33.44
CA LYS A 404 -18.65 -45.34 -33.69
C LYS A 404 -18.84 -44.46 -32.46
N LEU A 405 -18.89 -45.04 -31.26
CA LEU A 405 -18.95 -44.31 -30.00
C LEU A 405 -17.69 -43.45 -29.82
N GLU A 406 -16.49 -44.03 -30.00
CA GLU A 406 -15.22 -43.31 -29.92
C GLU A 406 -15.19 -42.13 -30.91
N GLN A 407 -15.61 -42.34 -32.17
CA GLN A 407 -15.69 -41.27 -33.17
C GLN A 407 -16.63 -40.14 -32.75
N ASN A 408 -17.83 -40.48 -32.25
CA ASN A 408 -18.79 -39.49 -31.76
C ASN A 408 -18.21 -38.69 -30.58
N TYR A 409 -17.54 -39.36 -29.65
CA TYR A 409 -16.87 -38.72 -28.53
C TYR A 409 -15.75 -37.78 -28.98
N MET A 410 -14.94 -38.17 -29.96
CA MET A 410 -13.88 -37.32 -30.51
C MET A 410 -14.42 -36.04 -31.14
N GLN A 411 -15.62 -36.05 -31.69
CA GLN A 411 -16.27 -34.88 -32.28
C GLN A 411 -16.90 -33.91 -31.25
N LEU A 412 -17.03 -34.31 -29.98
CA LEU A 412 -17.61 -33.42 -28.96
C LEU A 412 -16.75 -32.17 -28.72
N PRO A 413 -17.34 -30.97 -28.69
CA PRO A 413 -16.62 -29.76 -28.32
C PRO A 413 -16.37 -29.72 -26.80
N ARG A 414 -15.37 -28.94 -26.38
CA ARG A 414 -15.15 -28.53 -24.97
C ARG A 414 -15.02 -29.65 -23.95
N LYS A 415 -14.46 -30.79 -24.36
CA LYS A 415 -14.17 -31.93 -23.45
C LYS A 415 -13.19 -31.56 -22.34
N GLY A 416 -12.23 -30.71 -22.68
CA GLY A 416 -11.19 -30.23 -21.79
C GLY A 416 -10.05 -31.21 -21.56
N VAL A 417 -9.21 -30.90 -20.57
CA VAL A 417 -7.88 -31.50 -20.39
C VAL A 417 -7.90 -32.98 -20.00
N LYS A 418 -9.01 -33.51 -19.46
CA LYS A 418 -9.16 -34.91 -19.05
C LYS A 418 -9.86 -35.80 -20.07
N ALA A 419 -10.08 -35.30 -21.30
CA ALA A 419 -10.82 -36.01 -22.34
C ALA A 419 -10.27 -37.43 -22.63
N ASN A 420 -8.96 -37.57 -22.81
CA ASN A 420 -8.33 -38.84 -23.16
C ASN A 420 -8.24 -39.79 -21.97
N GLU A 421 -7.92 -39.26 -20.78
CA GLU A 421 -7.87 -40.05 -19.54
C GLU A 421 -9.23 -40.67 -19.20
N VAL A 422 -10.32 -39.90 -19.33
CA VAL A 422 -11.67 -40.41 -19.08
C VAL A 422 -12.08 -41.44 -20.12
N LEU A 423 -11.79 -41.20 -21.42
CA LEU A 423 -12.09 -42.17 -22.47
C LEU A 423 -11.32 -43.48 -22.24
N GLN A 424 -10.05 -43.41 -21.90
CA GLN A 424 -9.23 -44.59 -21.63
C GLN A 424 -9.76 -45.37 -20.42
N SER A 425 -10.13 -44.69 -19.34
CA SER A 425 -10.76 -45.30 -18.16
C SER A 425 -12.08 -46.00 -18.54
N PHE A 426 -12.90 -45.35 -19.39
CA PHE A 426 -14.13 -45.95 -19.90
C PHE A 426 -13.83 -47.22 -20.70
N LEU A 427 -12.94 -47.17 -21.69
CA LEU A 427 -12.59 -48.33 -22.51
C LEU A 427 -12.01 -49.49 -21.68
N GLN A 428 -11.19 -49.20 -20.67
CA GLN A 428 -10.69 -50.20 -19.72
C GLN A 428 -11.83 -50.86 -18.94
N SER A 429 -12.86 -50.10 -18.52
CA SER A 429 -14.04 -50.66 -17.87
C SER A 429 -14.85 -51.60 -18.78
N GLN A 430 -14.74 -51.44 -20.10
CA GLN A 430 -15.40 -52.30 -21.09
C GLN A 430 -14.60 -53.57 -21.44
N ALA A 431 -13.37 -53.72 -20.93
CA ALA A 431 -12.48 -54.82 -21.33
C ALA A 431 -13.04 -56.21 -20.96
N GLU A 432 -13.64 -56.35 -19.76
CA GLU A 432 -14.26 -57.60 -19.32
C GLU A 432 -15.47 -57.96 -20.20
N MET A 433 -16.23 -56.94 -20.63
CA MET A 433 -17.38 -57.10 -21.50
C MET A 433 -16.95 -57.57 -22.90
N GLU A 434 -15.90 -56.97 -23.46
CA GLU A 434 -15.31 -57.36 -24.74
C GLU A 434 -14.75 -58.79 -24.69
N GLU A 435 -14.08 -59.16 -23.60
CA GLU A 435 -13.56 -60.52 -23.40
C GLU A 435 -14.71 -61.55 -23.36
N ALA A 436 -15.79 -61.26 -22.64
CA ALA A 436 -16.97 -62.13 -22.59
C ALA A 436 -17.62 -62.34 -23.97
N ILE A 437 -17.73 -61.27 -24.77
CA ILE A 437 -18.24 -61.34 -26.15
C ILE A 437 -17.30 -62.18 -27.03
N LEU A 438 -15.99 -61.96 -26.95
CA LEU A 438 -14.98 -62.68 -27.73
C LEU A 438 -14.97 -64.19 -27.42
N GLN A 439 -15.14 -64.55 -26.15
CA GLN A 439 -15.21 -65.96 -25.73
C GLN A 439 -16.49 -66.63 -26.25
N ALA A 440 -17.63 -65.94 -26.20
CA ALA A 440 -18.93 -66.47 -26.63
C ALA A 440 -19.08 -66.59 -28.16
N ASP A 441 -18.34 -65.81 -28.94
CA ASP A 441 -18.41 -65.86 -30.40
C ASP A 441 -17.84 -67.19 -30.93
N LYS A 442 -18.73 -68.03 -31.47
CA LYS A 442 -18.40 -69.35 -32.06
C LYS A 442 -17.90 -69.27 -33.49
N ALA A 443 -17.92 -68.08 -34.11
CA ALA A 443 -17.48 -67.88 -35.49
C ALA A 443 -15.95 -67.87 -35.63
N PHE A 444 -15.20 -67.67 -34.55
CA PHE A 444 -13.75 -67.64 -34.54
C PHE A 444 -13.13 -68.99 -34.12
N ALA A 445 -12.07 -69.40 -34.80
CA ALA A 445 -11.20 -70.48 -34.31
C ALA A 445 -10.35 -70.01 -33.10
N ASP A 446 -9.93 -70.92 -32.22
CA ASP A 446 -9.14 -70.58 -31.02
C ASP A 446 -7.88 -69.77 -31.34
N ALA A 447 -7.25 -70.02 -32.51
CA ALA A 447 -6.10 -69.26 -32.99
C ALA A 447 -6.45 -67.81 -33.37
N GLU A 448 -7.63 -67.56 -33.93
CA GLU A 448 -8.06 -66.21 -34.29
C GLU A 448 -8.49 -65.40 -33.06
N LYS A 449 -9.05 -66.06 -32.03
CA LYS A 449 -9.32 -65.44 -30.72
C LYS A 449 -8.05 -64.97 -30.04
N ALA A 450 -6.98 -65.77 -30.09
CA ALA A 450 -5.67 -65.39 -29.54
C ALA A 450 -5.06 -64.18 -30.26
N VAL A 451 -5.17 -64.11 -31.60
CA VAL A 451 -4.71 -62.96 -32.39
C VAL A 451 -5.52 -61.69 -32.08
N ALA A 452 -6.84 -61.81 -31.89
CA ALA A 452 -7.69 -60.69 -31.49
C ALA A 452 -7.31 -60.16 -30.10
N ALA A 453 -7.07 -61.04 -29.13
CA ALA A 453 -6.63 -60.66 -27.78
C ALA A 453 -5.25 -59.99 -27.78
N GLU A 454 -4.28 -60.50 -28.56
CA GLU A 454 -2.96 -59.87 -28.69
C GLU A 454 -3.06 -58.46 -29.30
N ARG A 455 -3.92 -58.29 -30.32
CA ARG A 455 -4.19 -56.99 -30.93
C ARG A 455 -4.78 -56.00 -29.92
N ALA A 456 -5.76 -56.42 -29.11
CA ALA A 456 -6.35 -55.60 -28.06
C ALA A 456 -5.31 -55.18 -27.02
N GLN A 457 -4.42 -56.08 -26.59
CA GLN A 457 -3.32 -55.75 -25.68
C GLN A 457 -2.36 -54.71 -26.28
N LYS A 458 -2.01 -54.86 -27.57
CA LYS A 458 -1.15 -53.90 -28.27
C LYS A 458 -1.80 -52.52 -28.37
N GLU A 459 -3.10 -52.46 -28.69
CA GLU A 459 -3.85 -51.21 -28.75
C GLU A 459 -3.99 -50.55 -27.37
N ALA A 460 -4.15 -51.33 -26.29
CA ALA A 460 -4.16 -50.82 -24.92
C ALA A 460 -2.80 -50.23 -24.52
N ALA A 461 -1.70 -50.92 -24.83
CA ALA A 461 -0.34 -50.45 -24.56
C ALA A 461 0.01 -49.17 -25.34
N GLN A 462 -0.45 -49.06 -26.59
CA GLN A 462 -0.29 -47.85 -27.39
C GLN A 462 -1.00 -46.64 -26.76
N ARG A 463 -2.24 -46.81 -26.30
CA ARG A 463 -2.99 -45.73 -25.62
C ARG A 463 -2.35 -45.33 -24.30
N GLU A 464 -1.85 -46.29 -23.52
CA GLU A 464 -1.10 -45.99 -22.29
C GLU A 464 0.16 -45.18 -22.59
N GLN A 465 0.88 -45.51 -23.67
CA GLN A 465 2.03 -44.73 -24.12
C GLN A 465 1.64 -43.30 -24.55
N GLU A 466 0.49 -43.12 -25.21
CA GLU A 466 -0.02 -41.80 -25.59
C GLU A 466 -0.38 -40.95 -24.36
N LEU A 467 -1.06 -41.52 -23.36
CA LEU A 467 -1.36 -40.85 -22.10
C LEU A 467 -0.08 -40.40 -21.38
N LEU A 468 0.96 -41.26 -21.37
CA LEU A 468 2.24 -40.91 -20.78
C LEU A 468 2.91 -39.73 -21.50
N LYS A 469 2.84 -39.68 -22.84
CA LYS A 469 3.34 -38.54 -23.63
C LYS A 469 2.57 -37.26 -23.32
N GLU A 470 1.25 -37.33 -23.12
CA GLU A 470 0.45 -36.17 -22.74
C GLU A 470 0.83 -35.68 -21.34
N LYS A 471 0.97 -36.57 -20.35
CA LYS A 471 1.43 -36.20 -19.00
C LYS A 471 2.80 -35.53 -19.00
N LEU A 472 3.74 -36.01 -19.83
CA LEU A 472 5.05 -35.37 -20.01
C LEU A 472 4.90 -33.97 -20.61
N LYS A 473 4.08 -33.81 -21.66
CA LYS A 473 3.81 -32.51 -22.28
C LYS A 473 3.16 -31.53 -21.31
N GLU A 474 2.24 -31.99 -20.45
CA GLU A 474 1.64 -31.16 -19.40
C GLU A 474 2.67 -30.69 -18.37
N GLN A 475 3.61 -31.57 -17.98
CA GLN A 475 4.71 -31.19 -17.08
C GLN A 475 5.63 -30.16 -17.72
N GLU A 476 5.99 -30.33 -18.99
CA GLU A 476 6.79 -29.38 -19.76
C GLU A 476 6.11 -28.01 -19.84
N GLN A 477 4.80 -27.97 -20.15
CA GLN A 477 4.03 -26.72 -20.19
C GLN A 477 3.97 -26.01 -18.84
N LYS A 478 3.81 -26.76 -17.74
CA LYS A 478 3.80 -26.21 -16.37
C LYS A 478 5.16 -25.60 -16.01
N LEU A 479 6.26 -26.26 -16.41
CA LEU A 479 7.62 -25.77 -16.18
C LEU A 479 7.90 -24.50 -16.98
N GLU A 480 7.57 -24.48 -18.28
CA GLU A 480 7.75 -23.32 -19.15
C GLU A 480 7.01 -22.09 -18.63
N VAL A 481 5.78 -22.28 -18.14
CA VAL A 481 4.98 -21.20 -17.56
C VAL A 481 5.60 -20.69 -16.27
N GLN A 482 6.12 -21.58 -15.42
CA GLN A 482 6.82 -21.17 -14.19
C GLN A 482 8.10 -20.37 -14.49
N GLU A 483 8.83 -20.71 -15.56
CA GLU A 483 9.98 -19.93 -16.02
C GLU A 483 9.57 -18.54 -16.53
N ARG A 484 8.46 -18.46 -17.29
CA ARG A 484 7.89 -17.18 -17.75
C ARG A 484 7.46 -16.30 -16.58
N SER A 485 6.75 -16.86 -15.61
CA SER A 485 6.33 -16.19 -14.37
C SER A 485 7.51 -15.65 -13.57
N LEU A 486 8.57 -16.45 -13.40
CA LEU A 486 9.79 -16.01 -12.75
C LEU A 486 10.41 -14.83 -13.50
N LYS A 487 10.57 -14.93 -14.82
CA LYS A 487 11.17 -13.87 -15.63
C LYS A 487 10.40 -12.55 -15.52
N GLU A 488 9.08 -12.61 -15.56
CA GLU A 488 8.22 -11.42 -15.42
C GLU A 488 8.34 -10.81 -14.03
N ASN A 489 8.33 -11.62 -12.97
CA ASN A 489 8.49 -11.13 -11.60
C ASN A 489 9.84 -10.45 -11.38
N LEU A 490 10.91 -11.03 -11.93
CA LEU A 490 12.25 -10.44 -11.89
C LEU A 490 12.30 -9.10 -12.63
N ALA A 491 11.68 -9.01 -13.82
CA ALA A 491 11.65 -7.76 -14.59
C ALA A 491 10.94 -6.63 -13.85
N GLN A 492 9.77 -6.89 -13.27
CA GLN A 492 9.03 -5.87 -12.51
C GLN A 492 9.72 -5.50 -11.20
N LEU A 493 10.43 -6.46 -10.57
CA LEU A 493 11.24 -6.18 -9.38
C LEU A 493 12.43 -5.29 -9.71
N GLU A 494 13.14 -5.57 -10.81
CA GLU A 494 14.26 -4.76 -11.28
C GLU A 494 13.80 -3.33 -11.61
N GLU A 495 12.71 -3.17 -12.37
CA GLU A 495 12.12 -1.86 -12.67
C GLU A 495 11.75 -1.09 -11.39
N LYS A 496 11.16 -1.77 -10.41
CA LYS A 496 10.83 -1.16 -9.12
C LYS A 496 12.07 -0.69 -8.38
N MET A 497 13.08 -1.54 -8.25
CA MET A 497 14.32 -1.20 -7.55
C MET A 497 15.07 -0.06 -8.24
N ASP A 498 15.03 0.01 -9.57
CA ASP A 498 15.63 1.12 -10.32
C ASP A 498 14.93 2.45 -9.98
N ARG A 499 13.59 2.46 -9.95
CA ARG A 499 12.81 3.64 -9.54
C ARG A 499 13.13 4.07 -8.11
N GLU A 500 13.06 3.14 -7.15
CA GLU A 500 13.36 3.40 -5.73
C GLU A 500 14.78 3.94 -5.53
N ARG A 501 15.76 3.38 -6.25
CA ARG A 501 17.15 3.87 -6.23
C ARG A 501 17.27 5.28 -6.78
N GLU A 502 16.62 5.59 -7.90
CA GLU A 502 16.65 6.92 -8.47
C GLU A 502 16.01 7.95 -7.54
N ASP A 503 14.89 7.61 -6.89
CA ASP A 503 14.23 8.47 -5.90
C ASP A 503 15.13 8.73 -4.69
N LEU A 504 15.77 7.67 -4.16
CA LEU A 504 16.72 7.80 -3.06
C LEU A 504 17.90 8.70 -3.44
N LEU A 505 18.48 8.52 -4.63
CA LEU A 505 19.59 9.37 -5.09
C LEU A 505 19.17 10.82 -5.28
N ARG A 506 17.99 11.07 -5.86
CA ARG A 506 17.42 12.43 -5.97
C ARG A 506 17.28 13.09 -4.60
N GLN A 507 16.79 12.35 -3.60
CA GLN A 507 16.67 12.86 -2.23
C GLN A 507 18.03 13.16 -1.61
N GLN A 508 19.01 12.25 -1.71
CA GLN A 508 20.35 12.45 -1.17
C GLN A 508 21.08 13.64 -1.83
N GLU A 509 20.95 13.78 -3.16
CA GLU A 509 21.52 14.89 -3.92
C GLU A 509 20.91 16.23 -3.51
N TRP A 510 19.60 16.27 -3.27
CA TRP A 510 18.92 17.46 -2.76
C TRP A 510 19.38 17.85 -1.34
N VAL A 511 19.55 16.87 -0.43
CA VAL A 511 20.11 17.14 0.91
C VAL A 511 21.55 17.66 0.79
N LEU A 512 22.33 17.11 -0.14
CA LEU A 512 23.70 17.56 -0.39
C LEU A 512 23.73 19.01 -0.90
N GLU A 513 22.87 19.37 -1.84
CA GLU A 513 22.74 20.75 -2.33
C GLU A 513 22.40 21.71 -1.20
N HIS A 514 21.46 21.34 -0.34
CA HIS A 514 21.10 22.14 0.83
C HIS A 514 22.28 22.34 1.80
N LYS A 515 23.00 21.26 2.15
CA LYS A 515 24.17 21.36 3.03
C LYS A 515 25.28 22.20 2.42
N LEU A 516 25.51 22.13 1.10
CA LEU A 516 26.47 22.97 0.39
C LEU A 516 26.08 24.46 0.46
N LYS A 517 24.79 24.78 0.28
CA LYS A 517 24.30 26.16 0.42
C LYS A 517 24.52 26.69 1.85
N MET A 518 24.16 25.91 2.87
CA MET A 518 24.42 26.28 4.26
C MET A 518 25.92 26.49 4.55
N GLN A 519 26.78 25.66 3.95
CA GLN A 519 28.23 25.79 4.09
C GLN A 519 28.72 27.12 3.51
N GLU A 520 28.21 27.55 2.35
CA GLU A 520 28.53 28.86 1.76
C GLU A 520 28.06 30.01 2.66
N GLU A 521 26.83 29.95 3.18
CA GLU A 521 26.29 30.96 4.08
C GLU A 521 27.14 31.10 5.36
N LEU A 522 27.50 29.98 6.01
CA LEU A 522 28.35 29.99 7.21
C LEU A 522 29.74 30.59 6.94
N LEU A 523 30.29 30.39 5.74
CA LEU A 523 31.55 31.01 5.31
C LEU A 523 31.39 32.52 5.17
N THR A 524 30.32 32.99 4.51
CA THR A 524 30.03 34.42 4.37
C THR A 524 29.74 35.12 5.70
N GLU A 525 29.13 34.40 6.65
CA GLU A 525 28.84 34.89 8.00
C GLU A 525 30.06 34.80 8.95
N GLY A 526 31.17 34.16 8.53
CA GLY A 526 32.42 34.11 9.29
C GLY A 526 32.50 33.02 10.38
N PHE A 527 31.71 31.94 10.27
CA PHE A 527 31.65 30.85 11.27
C PHE A 527 32.53 29.65 10.90
N GLU A 528 33.86 29.82 10.89
CA GLU A 528 34.84 28.80 10.44
C GLU A 528 34.68 27.42 11.10
N LYS A 529 34.49 27.34 12.43
CA LYS A 529 34.34 26.05 13.12
C LYS A 529 33.09 25.27 12.69
N LYS A 530 31.99 25.99 12.46
CA LYS A 530 30.72 25.38 12.03
C LYS A 530 30.80 24.97 10.57
N PHE A 531 31.49 25.76 9.75
CA PHE A 531 31.86 25.40 8.38
C PHE A 531 32.67 24.09 8.34
N GLU A 532 33.69 23.93 9.19
CA GLU A 532 34.50 22.69 9.26
C GLU A 532 33.67 21.47 9.67
N ALA A 533 32.78 21.63 10.67
CA ALA A 533 31.87 20.56 11.10
C ALA A 533 30.95 20.12 9.95
N LEU A 534 30.28 21.07 9.28
CA LEU A 534 29.40 20.79 8.16
C LEU A 534 30.15 20.21 6.94
N THR A 535 31.41 20.59 6.73
CA THR A 535 32.28 20.00 5.70
C THR A 535 32.47 18.50 5.92
N SER A 536 32.63 18.09 7.19
CA SER A 536 32.78 16.68 7.54
C SER A 536 31.49 15.89 7.24
N GLU A 537 30.32 16.46 7.55
CA GLU A 537 29.02 15.87 7.20
C GLU A 537 28.80 15.78 5.69
N ILE A 538 29.16 16.83 4.93
CA ILE A 538 29.07 16.84 3.47
C ILE A 538 29.93 15.73 2.86
N ASN A 539 31.14 15.51 3.38
CA ASN A 539 32.01 14.45 2.91
C ASN A 539 31.42 13.07 3.21
N LYS A 540 30.88 12.87 4.42
CA LYS A 540 30.17 11.63 4.77
C LYS A 540 28.99 11.36 3.83
N LEU A 541 28.17 12.38 3.56
CA LEU A 541 27.03 12.26 2.65
C LEU A 541 27.45 11.95 1.20
N LYS A 542 28.54 12.55 0.71
CA LYS A 542 29.09 12.22 -0.61
C LYS A 542 29.54 10.76 -0.68
N GLU A 543 30.20 10.26 0.36
CA GLU A 543 30.56 8.85 0.46
C GLU A 543 29.33 7.94 0.51
N ASP A 544 28.27 8.33 1.22
CA ASP A 544 27.01 7.58 1.31
C ASP A 544 26.29 7.50 -0.06
N ILE A 545 26.29 8.61 -0.83
CA ILE A 545 25.78 8.65 -2.21
C ILE A 545 26.60 7.70 -3.11
N GLU A 546 27.93 7.77 -3.02
CA GLU A 546 28.80 6.86 -3.79
C GLU A 546 28.60 5.40 -3.38
N ARG A 547 28.45 5.11 -2.08
CA ARG A 547 28.14 3.76 -1.58
C ARG A 547 26.79 3.28 -2.12
N THR A 548 25.76 4.12 -2.13
CA THR A 548 24.44 3.81 -2.70
C THR A 548 24.56 3.48 -4.20
N ARG A 549 25.35 4.26 -4.94
CA ARG A 549 25.61 4.00 -6.37
C ARG A 549 26.36 2.68 -6.59
N ASN A 550 27.38 2.39 -5.78
CA ASN A 550 28.28 1.25 -5.95
C ASN A 550 27.69 -0.08 -5.42
N ASN A 551 26.87 -0.04 -4.36
CA ASN A 551 26.28 -1.23 -3.76
C ASN A 551 25.05 -1.74 -4.51
N TYR A 552 24.43 -0.89 -5.32
CA TYR A 552 23.19 -1.21 -6.03
C TYR A 552 23.22 -2.51 -6.85
N PRO A 553 24.26 -2.81 -7.66
CA PRO A 553 24.32 -4.08 -8.40
C PRO A 553 24.29 -5.30 -7.48
N SER A 554 24.91 -5.21 -6.30
CA SER A 554 24.90 -6.28 -5.29
C SER A 554 23.50 -6.45 -4.68
N MET A 555 22.82 -5.34 -4.37
CA MET A 555 21.46 -5.37 -3.81
C MET A 555 20.45 -5.98 -4.78
N ILE A 556 20.49 -5.59 -6.06
CA ILE A 556 19.65 -6.23 -7.08
C ILE A 556 19.96 -7.72 -7.17
N ALA A 557 21.24 -8.10 -7.22
CA ALA A 557 21.62 -9.51 -7.33
C ALA A 557 21.06 -10.35 -6.16
N GLN A 558 21.12 -9.83 -4.93
CA GLN A 558 20.54 -10.49 -3.75
C GLN A 558 19.01 -10.58 -3.82
N ALA A 559 18.34 -9.53 -4.30
CA ALA A 559 16.90 -9.52 -4.48
C ALA A 559 16.45 -10.53 -5.54
N ILE A 560 17.13 -10.56 -6.69
CA ILE A 560 16.90 -11.55 -7.77
C ILE A 560 17.12 -12.97 -7.26
N ASP A 561 18.20 -13.22 -6.50
CA ASP A 561 18.49 -14.54 -5.96
C ASP A 561 17.44 -15.00 -4.94
N SER A 562 16.93 -14.08 -4.13
CA SER A 562 15.84 -14.34 -3.19
C SER A 562 14.57 -14.78 -3.92
N VAL A 563 14.18 -14.09 -5.00
CA VAL A 563 13.04 -14.47 -5.83
C VAL A 563 13.27 -15.79 -6.56
N ARG A 564 14.46 -16.01 -7.13
CA ARG A 564 14.81 -17.30 -7.74
C ARG A 564 14.67 -18.45 -6.77
N THR A 565 15.18 -18.30 -5.55
CA THR A 565 15.08 -19.31 -4.49
C THR A 565 13.63 -19.68 -4.20
N ILE A 566 12.73 -18.69 -4.16
CA ILE A 566 11.29 -18.93 -3.97
C ILE A 566 10.72 -19.81 -5.10
N TYR A 567 11.06 -19.53 -6.36
CA TYR A 567 10.58 -20.32 -7.49
C TYR A 567 11.19 -21.72 -7.55
N ILE A 568 12.45 -21.89 -7.14
CA ILE A 568 13.08 -23.21 -7.00
C ILE A 568 12.35 -24.05 -5.95
N GLU A 569 12.01 -23.46 -4.79
CA GLU A 569 11.23 -24.14 -3.74
C GLU A 569 9.84 -24.59 -4.22
N LEU A 570 9.31 -23.94 -5.27
CA LEU A 570 7.98 -24.16 -5.84
C LEU A 570 7.95 -25.13 -7.04
N GLN A 571 9.10 -25.64 -7.53
CA GLN A 571 9.12 -26.52 -8.72
C GLN A 571 8.46 -27.90 -8.47
N PRO A 572 7.67 -28.42 -9.44
CA PRO A 572 7.07 -29.74 -9.37
C PRO A 572 8.15 -30.83 -9.37
N GLY A 573 8.22 -31.60 -8.27
CA GLY A 573 9.22 -32.66 -8.03
C GLY A 573 10.10 -32.42 -6.81
N SER A 574 10.14 -31.20 -6.28
CA SER A 574 10.76 -30.96 -4.98
C SER A 574 9.80 -31.40 -3.85
N HIS A 575 10.29 -32.20 -2.89
CA HIS A 575 9.55 -32.49 -1.65
C HIS A 575 9.18 -31.21 -0.86
N SER A 576 9.70 -30.03 -1.24
CA SER A 576 9.37 -28.74 -0.65
C SER A 576 8.00 -28.21 -1.06
N VAL A 577 7.51 -28.40 -2.29
CA VAL A 577 6.16 -27.91 -2.68
C VAL A 577 5.08 -28.56 -1.81
N PHE A 578 5.15 -29.87 -1.60
CA PHE A 578 4.22 -30.59 -0.73
C PHE A 578 4.35 -30.16 0.75
N ARG A 579 5.57 -29.90 1.24
CA ARG A 579 5.79 -29.37 2.59
C ARG A 579 5.32 -27.91 2.75
N LEU A 580 5.48 -27.08 1.74
CA LEU A 580 5.06 -25.69 1.72
C LEU A 580 3.54 -25.60 1.65
N TRP A 581 2.93 -26.41 0.78
CA TRP A 581 1.48 -26.61 0.69
C TRP A 581 0.90 -27.12 2.03
N LEU A 582 1.52 -28.13 2.66
CA LEU A 582 1.14 -28.61 4.00
C LEU A 582 1.33 -27.56 5.10
N LYS A 583 2.39 -26.76 5.06
CA LYS A 583 2.63 -25.66 6.02
C LYS A 583 1.55 -24.59 5.89
N LEU A 584 1.26 -24.17 4.65
CA LEU A 584 0.27 -23.12 4.37
C LEU A 584 -1.14 -23.58 4.65
N LEU A 585 -1.49 -24.84 4.34
CA LEU A 585 -2.74 -25.46 4.80
C LEU A 585 -2.87 -25.38 6.33
N ARG A 586 -1.79 -25.72 7.04
CA ARG A 586 -1.74 -25.65 8.51
C ARG A 586 -1.90 -24.21 9.02
N GLU A 587 -1.33 -23.23 8.33
CA GLU A 587 -1.44 -21.80 8.64
C GLU A 587 -2.85 -21.26 8.37
N THR A 588 -3.48 -21.66 7.27
CA THR A 588 -4.86 -21.29 6.93
C THR A 588 -5.87 -21.93 7.87
N PHE A 589 -5.67 -23.18 8.29
CA PHE A 589 -6.50 -23.81 9.33
C PHE A 589 -6.37 -23.08 10.68
N ARG A 590 -5.15 -22.69 11.06
CA ARG A 590 -4.91 -21.90 12.29
C ARG A 590 -5.62 -20.54 12.29
N ARG A 591 -5.76 -19.91 11.12
CA ARG A 591 -6.50 -18.64 11.00
C ARG A 591 -8.02 -18.84 11.06
N PHE A 592 -8.53 -19.97 10.60
CA PHE A 592 -9.95 -20.31 10.73
C PHE A 592 -10.34 -20.69 12.17
N GLU A 593 -9.45 -21.35 12.92
CA GLU A 593 -9.70 -21.67 14.34
C GLU A 593 -9.61 -20.46 15.28
N ASN A 594 -8.89 -19.39 14.90
CA ASN A 594 -8.78 -18.15 15.69
C ASN A 594 -9.80 -17.07 15.29
N SER A 595 -10.71 -17.37 14.35
CA SER A 595 -11.78 -16.47 13.89
C SER A 595 -13.19 -17.05 14.06
N SER A 596 -13.31 -18.15 14.81
CA SER A 596 -14.54 -18.64 15.44
C SER A 596 -14.39 -18.56 16.95
#